data_AF-U9VQC8-F1
#
_entry.id   AF-U9VQC8-F1
#
_cell.length_a   1.000
_cell.length_b   1.000
_cell.length_c   1.000
_cell.angle_alpha   90.00
_cell.angle_beta   90.00
_cell.angle_gamma   90.00
#
_symmetry.space_group_name_H-M   'P 1'
#
loop_
_entity.id
_entity.type
_entity.pdbx_description
1 polymer ?
#
loop_
_entity_poly.entity_id
_entity_poly.type
_entity_poly.pdbx_seq_one_letter_code
_entity_poly.pdbx_strand_id
1 'polypeptide(L)' 'MPLETLKAQIEQIREKRNSLVQLLEQPNLGTLRIDVNQALEEMDDLLEEFERVFKEKSQG' A
#
# COMPACT_ATOMS: atom_id res chain seq x y z
N MET A 1 8.08 -10.35 -16.13
CA MET A 1 7.94 -8.89 -15.98
C MET A 1 9.30 -8.29 -15.63
N PRO A 2 9.69 -7.16 -16.24
CA PRO A 2 10.89 -6.43 -15.83
C PRO A 2 10.78 -5.94 -14.37
N LEU A 3 11.89 -5.92 -13.63
CA LEU A 3 11.94 -5.43 -12.25
C LEU A 3 11.48 -3.97 -12.15
N GLU A 4 11.76 -3.16 -13.17
CA GLU A 4 11.34 -1.76 -13.26
C GLU A 4 9.81 -1.62 -13.37
N THR A 5 9.16 -2.52 -14.12
CA THR A 5 7.69 -2.57 -14.20
C THR A 5 7.06 -2.95 -12.87
N LEU A 6 7.73 -3.80 -12.07
CA LEU A 6 7.26 -4.15 -10.74
C LEU A 6 7.43 -2.97 -9.77
N LYS A 7 8.59 -2.28 -9.78
CA LYS A 7 8.81 -1.08 -8.97
C LYS A 7 7.78 0.01 -9.27
N ALA A 8 7.49 0.27 -10.55
CA ALA A 8 6.47 1.25 -10.95
C ALA A 8 5.05 0.87 -10.49
N GLN A 9 4.73 -0.42 -10.40
CA GLN A 9 3.45 -0.87 -9.84
C GLN A 9 3.39 -0.67 -8.33
N ILE A 10 4.50 -0.91 -7.63
CA ILE A 10 4.59 -0.64 -6.19
C ILE A 10 4.41 0.85 -5.89
N GLU A 11 5.01 1.74 -6.67
CA GLU A 11 4.79 3.18 -6.50
C GLU A 11 3.32 3.56 -6.69
N GLN A 12 2.63 3.01 -7.70
CA GLN A 12 1.19 3.24 -7.86
C GLN A 12 0.36 2.71 -6.67
N ILE A 13 0.78 1.61 -6.04
CA ILE A 13 0.13 1.09 -4.83
C ILE A 13 0.35 2.05 -3.66
N ARG A 14 1.56 2.60 -3.49
CA ARG A 14 1.85 3.62 -2.47
C ARG A 14 1.04 4.90 -2.67
N GLU A 15 0.86 5.35 -3.92
CA GLU A 15 0.00 6.50 -4.24
C GLU A 15 -1.46 6.23 -3.88
N LYS A 16 -2.01 5.06 -4.23
CA LYS A 16 -3.38 4.67 -3.85
C LYS A 16 -3.56 4.59 -2.34
N ARG A 17 -2.56 4.09 -1.62
CA ARG A 17 -2.53 4.05 -0.15
C ARG A 17 -2.62 5.47 0.42
N ASN A 18 -1.89 6.43 -0.15
CA ASN A 18 -1.98 7.84 0.25
C ASN A 18 -3.38 8.41 0.03
N SER A 19 -4.01 8.12 -1.12
CA SER A 19 -5.39 8.55 -1.38
C SER A 19 -6.40 8.01 -0.35
N LEU A 20 -6.23 6.77 0.13
CA LEU A 20 -7.07 6.21 1.18
C LEU A 20 -6.83 6.87 2.54
N VAL A 21 -5.60 7.27 2.85
CA VAL A 21 -5.31 8.07 4.06
C VAL A 21 -6.02 9.42 4.00
N GLN A 22 -5.92 10.14 2.88
CA GLN A 22 -6.64 11.40 2.70
C GLN A 22 -8.16 11.22 2.80
N LEU A 23 -8.67 10.08 2.33
CA LEU A 23 -10.08 9.74 2.46
C LEU A 23 -10.49 9.56 3.94
N LEU A 24 -9.66 8.95 4.78
CA LEU A 24 -9.93 8.81 6.23
C LEU A 24 -9.98 10.12 6.99
N GLU A 25 -9.34 11.17 6.48
CA GLU A 25 -9.41 12.51 7.08
C GLU A 25 -10.79 13.15 6.91
N GLN A 26 -11.62 12.65 5.99
CA GLN A 26 -12.97 13.18 5.79
C GLN A 26 -13.90 12.74 6.95
N PRO A 27 -14.61 13.69 7.58
CA PRO A 27 -15.40 13.42 8.79
C PRO A 27 -16.68 12.61 8.52
N ASN A 28 -17.11 12.50 7.26
CA ASN A 28 -18.42 11.98 6.85
C ASN A 28 -18.37 10.63 6.11
N LEU A 29 -17.35 9.81 6.36
CA LEU A 29 -17.22 8.48 5.73
C LEU A 29 -18.29 7.46 6.17
N GLY A 30 -18.85 7.62 7.37
CA GLY A 30 -19.79 6.66 7.94
C GLY A 30 -19.20 5.24 7.99
N THR A 31 -19.93 4.27 7.46
CA THR A 31 -19.53 2.85 7.46
C THR A 31 -18.29 2.58 6.61
N LEU A 32 -18.07 3.37 5.56
CA LEU A 32 -16.91 3.23 4.66
C LEU A 32 -15.57 3.41 5.40
N ARG A 33 -15.59 4.06 6.57
CA ARG A 33 -14.40 4.21 7.41
C ARG A 33 -13.80 2.86 7.80
N ILE A 34 -14.63 1.86 8.09
CA ILE A 34 -14.15 0.53 8.48
C ILE A 34 -13.46 -0.13 7.29
N ASP A 35 -14.12 -0.13 6.13
CA ASP A 35 -13.60 -0.72 4.90
C ASP A 35 -12.29 -0.06 4.47
N VAL A 36 -12.17 1.27 4.60
CA VAL A 36 -10.95 2.01 4.25
C VAL A 36 -9.81 1.71 5.22
N ASN A 37 -10.09 1.58 6.53
CA ASN A 37 -9.05 1.17 7.49
C ASN A 37 -8.56 -0.25 7.20
N GLN A 38 -9.47 -1.19 6.90
CA GLN A 38 -9.10 -2.56 6.55
C GLN A 38 -8.26 -2.60 5.27
N ALA A 39 -8.66 -1.88 4.23
CA ALA A 39 -7.90 -1.82 2.98
C ALA A 39 -6.50 -1.21 3.20
N LEU A 40 -6.36 -0.21 4.07
CA LEU A 40 -5.07 0.37 4.41
C LEU A 40 -4.16 -0.63 5.14
N GLU A 41 -4.70 -1.39 6.09
CA GLU A 41 -3.97 -2.45 6.81
C GLU A 41 -3.44 -3.50 5.81
N GLU A 42 -4.32 -4.03 4.94
CA GLU A 42 -3.92 -5.01 3.92
C GLU A 42 -2.85 -4.45 2.96
N MET A 43 -2.95 -3.17 2.58
CA MET A 43 -1.95 -2.53 1.73
C MET A 43 -0.61 -2.36 2.44
N ASP A 44 -0.63 -1.98 3.72
CA ASP A 44 0.59 -1.80 4.51
C ASP A 44 1.28 -3.16 4.76
N ASP A 45 0.53 -4.23 5.05
CA ASP A 45 1.06 -5.60 5.17
C ASP A 45 1.71 -6.09 3.86
N LEU A 46 1.04 -5.89 2.71
CA LEU A 46 1.58 -6.28 1.40
C LEU A 46 2.85 -5.50 1.04
N LEU A 47 2.89 -4.20 1.33
CA LEU A 47 4.06 -3.37 1.11
C LEU A 47 5.22 -3.78 2.03
N GLU A 48 4.94 -4.13 3.29
CA GLU A 48 5.95 -4.62 4.21
C GLU A 48 6.53 -5.96 3.74
N GLU A 49 5.69 -6.92 3.33
CA GLU A 49 6.13 -8.19 2.79
C GLU A 49 7.00 -8.01 1.54
N PHE A 50 6.58 -7.12 0.63
CA PHE A 50 7.38 -6.76 -0.55
C PHE A 50 8.76 -6.23 -0.16
N GLU A 51 8.83 -5.26 0.75
CA GLU A 51 10.10 -4.70 1.19
C GLU A 51 11.00 -5.78 1.83
N ARG A 52 10.44 -6.69 2.64
CA ARG A 52 11.21 -7.81 3.22
C ARG A 52 11.81 -8.72 2.14
N VAL A 53 10.97 -9.24 1.24
CA VAL A 53 11.41 -10.18 0.18
C VAL A 53 12.48 -9.58 -0.72
N PHE A 54 12.35 -8.31 -1.09
CA PHE A 54 13.30 -7.66 -2.00
C PHE A 54 14.54 -7.09 -1.30
N LYS A 55 14.43 -6.70 -0.03
CA LYS A 55 15.60 -6.31 0.78
C LYS A 55 16.48 -7.52 1.10
N GLU A 56 15.89 -8.68 1.43
CA GLU A 56 16.63 -9.92 1.65
C GLU A 56 17.39 -10.37 0.39
N LYS A 57 16.82 -10.18 -0.81
CA LYS A 57 17.51 -10.49 -2.07
C LYS A 57 18.65 -9.52 -2.44
N SER A 58 18.77 -8.38 -1.77
CA SER A 58 19.82 -7.39 -2.03
C SER A 58 21.05 -7.55 -1.13
N GLN A 59 21.03 -8.47 -0.17
CA GLN A 59 22.14 -8.74 0.76
C GLN A 59 22.79 -10.13 0.58
N GLY A 60 22.60 -10.78 -0.58
CA GLY A 60 23.21 -12.07 -0.92
C GLY A 60 24.10 -12.00 -2.16
#